data_AF-T0XWM6-F1
#
_entry.id   AF-T0XWM6-F1
#
_cell.length_a   1.000
_cell.length_b   1.000
_cell.length_c   1.000
_cell.angle_alpha   90.00
_cell.angle_beta   90.00
_cell.angle_gamma   90.00
#
_symmetry.space_group_name_H-M   'P 1'
#
loop_
_entity.id
_entity.type
_entity.pdbx_description
1 polymer ?
#
loop_
_entity_poly.entity_id
_entity_poly.type
_entity_poly.pdbx_seq_one_letter_code
_entity_poly.pdbx_strand_id
1 'polypeptide(L)' 'MKCDIKDKKLAAMGAARIEWAGRDMPVLADIAKDFAKSKPLKGVKVAACLHVTSETANLMKTL' A
#
# COMPACT_ATOMS: atom_id res chain seq x y z
N MET A 1 -16.36 0.77 6.60
CA MET A 1 -15.43 -0.23 6.02
C MET A 1 -15.36 -1.43 6.94
N LYS A 2 -15.58 -2.64 6.42
CA LYS A 2 -15.48 -3.89 7.18
C LYS A 2 -14.07 -4.46 6.98
N CYS A 3 -13.31 -4.64 8.05
CA CYS A 3 -12.00 -5.27 8.05
C CYS A 3 -11.82 -6.06 9.35
N ASP A 4 -11.05 -7.14 9.28
CA ASP A 4 -10.71 -7.98 10.43
C ASP A 4 -9.21 -7.86 10.71
N ILE A 5 -8.86 -7.17 11.79
CA ILE A 5 -7.49 -6.89 12.20
C ILE A 5 -7.38 -6.91 13.72
N LYS A 6 -6.20 -7.26 14.24
CA LYS A 6 -5.96 -7.46 15.67
C LYS A 6 -6.14 -6.18 16.52
N ASP A 7 -5.52 -5.07 16.13
CA ASP A 7 -5.60 -3.81 16.88
C ASP A 7 -5.48 -2.58 15.96
N LYS A 8 -6.48 -1.71 15.99
CA LYS A 8 -6.54 -0.46 15.22
C LYS A 8 -5.65 0.65 15.78
N LYS A 9 -5.31 0.60 17.08
CA LYS A 9 -4.51 1.64 17.74
C LYS A 9 -3.07 1.69 17.22
N LEU A 10 -2.60 0.61 16.59
CA LEU A 10 -1.26 0.52 15.99
C LEU A 10 -1.14 1.27 14.65
N ALA A 11 -2.22 1.85 14.13
CA ALA A 11 -2.23 2.49 12.80
C ALA A 11 -1.17 3.59 12.64
N ALA A 12 -0.98 4.45 13.65
CA ALA A 12 0.01 5.51 13.59
C ALA A 12 1.45 4.97 13.48
N MET A 13 1.79 3.97 14.30
CA MET A 13 3.08 3.28 14.23
C MET A 13 3.24 2.54 12.89
N GLY A 14 2.19 1.89 12.41
CA GLY A 14 2.17 1.24 11.10
C GLY A 14 2.46 2.23 9.98
N ALA A 15 1.84 3.41 9.99
CA ALA A 15 2.08 4.45 8.99
C ALA A 15 3.54 4.88 8.94
N ALA A 16 4.18 5.09 10.10
CA ALA A 16 5.60 5.43 10.18
C ALA A 16 6.49 4.31 9.60
N ARG A 17 6.18 3.04 9.86
CA ARG A 17 6.92 1.90 9.30
C ARG A 17 6.74 1.77 7.78
N ILE A 18 5.53 2.02 7.28
CA ILE A 18 5.24 2.01 5.84
C ILE A 18 6.03 3.12 5.15
N GLU A 19 6.05 4.33 5.71
CA GLU A 19 6.84 5.44 5.17
C GLU A 19 8.33 5.10 5.15
N TRP A 20 8.86 4.57 6.26
CA TRP A 20 10.27 4.18 6.36
C TRP A 20 10.63 3.13 5.29
N ALA A 21 9.86 2.05 5.18
CA ALA A 21 10.09 1.01 4.17
C ALA A 21 9.96 1.55 2.73
N GLY A 22 9.07 2.51 2.50
CA GLY A 22 8.86 3.10 1.18
C GLY A 22 10.08 3.86 0.64
N ARG A 23 11.00 4.30 1.51
CA ARG A 23 12.24 4.98 1.11
C ARG A 23 13.17 4.07 0.31
N ASP A 24 13.14 2.77 0.57
CA ASP A 24 13.91 1.74 -0.14
C ASP A 24 13.14 1.08 -1.31
N MET A 25 11.98 1.63 -1.69
CA MET A 25 11.14 1.11 -2.78
C MET A 25 10.96 2.12 -3.93
N PRO A 26 12.05 2.65 -4.53
CA PRO A 26 11.97 3.75 -5.51
C PRO A 26 11.14 3.39 -6.75
N VAL A 27 11.19 2.13 -7.19
CA VAL A 27 10.42 1.67 -8.35
C VAL A 27 8.91 1.75 -8.10
N LEU A 28 8.43 1.37 -6.91
CA LEU A 28 7.01 1.52 -6.57
C LEU A 28 6.59 2.99 -6.46
N ALA A 29 7.50 3.86 -5.99
CA ALA A 29 7.24 5.29 -5.93
C ALA A 29 7.07 5.89 -7.33
N ASP A 30 7.87 5.48 -8.30
CA ASP A 30 7.75 5.93 -9.69
C ASP A 30 6.48 5.39 -10.36
N ILE A 31 6.17 4.10 -10.18
CA ILE A 31 4.91 3.52 -10.66
C ILE A 31 3.70 4.25 -10.06
N ALA A 32 3.74 4.59 -8.76
CA ALA A 32 2.66 5.32 -8.10
C ALA A 32 2.42 6.71 -8.73
N LYS A 33 3.48 7.43 -9.10
CA LYS A 33 3.37 8.73 -9.80
C LYS A 33 2.68 8.58 -11.16
N ASP A 34 3.00 7.52 -11.89
CA ASP A 34 2.41 7.27 -13.21
C ASP A 34 0.97 6.77 -13.11
N PHE A 35 0.68 5.91 -12.13
CA PHE A 35 -0.66 5.37 -11.88
C PHE A 35 -1.61 6.45 -11.35
N ALA A 36 -1.12 7.43 -10.58
CA ALA A 36 -1.92 8.58 -10.15
C ALA A 36 -2.48 9.39 -11.33
N LYS A 37 -1.73 9.47 -12.44
CA LYS A 37 -2.13 10.18 -13.66
C LYS A 37 -3.01 9.32 -14.57
N SER A 38 -2.54 8.11 -14.88
CA SER A 38 -3.16 7.23 -15.88
C SER A 38 -4.33 6.41 -15.34
N LYS A 39 -4.36 6.16 -14.02
CA LYS A 39 -5.37 5.36 -13.31
C LYS A 39 -5.69 4.03 -14.03
N PRO A 40 -4.68 3.20 -14.34
CA PRO A 40 -4.84 2.05 -15.23
C PRO A 40 -5.73 0.96 -14.62
N LEU A 41 -5.87 0.92 -13.30
CA LEU A 41 -6.69 -0.04 -12.57
C LEU A 41 -8.11 0.48 -12.26
N LYS A 42 -8.51 1.64 -12.81
CA LYS A 42 -9.84 2.20 -12.56
C LYS A 42 -10.94 1.22 -13.01
N GLY A 43 -11.76 0.79 -12.06
CA GLY A 43 -12.86 -0.16 -12.30
C GLY A 43 -12.47 -1.63 -12.18
N VAL A 44 -11.18 -1.93 -11.93
CA VAL A 44 -10.69 -3.29 -11.71
C VAL A 44 -10.85 -3.65 -10.24
N LYS A 45 -11.36 -4.85 -9.95
CA LYS A 45 -11.37 -5.43 -8.60
C LYS A 45 -10.15 -6.33 -8.44
N VAL A 46 -9.27 -5.98 -7.52
CA VAL A 46 -8.05 -6.73 -7.23
C VAL A 46 -8.23 -7.50 -5.92
N ALA A 47 -7.90 -8.79 -5.93
CA ALA A 47 -7.77 -9.61 -4.74
C ALA A 47 -6.31 -10.04 -4.62
N ALA A 48 -5.78 -10.09 -3.40
CA ALA A 48 -4.40 -10.47 -3.13
C ALA A 48 -4.32 -11.48 -1.98
N CYS A 49 -3.50 -12.51 -2.17
CA CYS A 49 -3.08 -13.43 -1.11
C CYS A 49 -1.58 -13.29 -0.95
N LEU A 50 -1.19 -12.37 -0.05
CA LEU A 50 0.20 -11.98 0.18
C LEU A 50 0.41 -11.79 1.69
N HIS A 51 1.66 -11.85 2.13
CA HIS A 51 2.02 -11.48 3.49
C HIS A 51 1.66 -10.02 3.77
N VAL A 52 1.04 -9.74 4.92
CA VAL A 52 0.65 -8.38 5.28
C VAL A 52 1.82 -7.69 5.99
N THR A 53 2.64 -6.99 5.21
CA THR A 53 3.85 -6.28 5.69
C THR A 53 3.86 -4.80 5.31
N SER A 54 4.88 -4.05 5.75
CA SER A 54 5.06 -2.63 5.41
C SER A 54 5.29 -2.42 3.90
N GLU A 55 6.01 -3.34 3.27
CA GLU A 55 6.31 -3.37 1.84
C GLU A 55 5.03 -3.63 1.03
N THR A 56 4.21 -4.60 1.45
CA THR A 56 2.91 -4.85 0.82
C THR A 56 1.96 -3.67 0.99
N ALA A 57 2.00 -2.97 2.12
CA ALA A 57 1.21 -1.74 2.28
C ALA A 57 1.65 -0.62 1.31
N ASN A 58 2.94 -0.51 0.97
CA ASN A 58 3.39 0.39 -0.10
C ASN A 58 2.87 -0.05 -1.46
N LEU A 59 2.91 -1.36 -1.77
CA LEU A 59 2.29 -1.90 -3.00
C LEU A 59 0.80 -1.53 -3.07
N MET A 60 0.04 -1.71 -1.98
CA MET A 60 -1.40 -1.39 -1.94
C MET A 60 -1.69 0.11 -2.03
N LYS A 61 -0.72 1.00 -1.73
CA LYS A 61 -0.85 2.44 -1.97
C LYS A 61 -0.59 2.81 -3.43
N THR A 62 0.21 2.01 -4.15
CA THR A 62 0.55 2.23 -5.55
C THR A 62 -0.57 1.81 -6.50
N LEU A 63 -1.26 0.70 -6.20
CA LEU A 63 -2.33 0.12 -7.02
C LEU A 63 -3.66 0.89 -6.89
#